data_AF-A0A7W8GHZ1-F1
#
_entry.id   AF-A0A7W8GHZ1-F1
#
_cell.length_a   1.000
_cell.length_b   1.000
_cell.length_c   1.000
_cell.angle_alpha   90.00
_cell.angle_beta   90.00
_cell.angle_gamma   90.00
#
_symmetry.space_group_name_H-M   'P 1'
#
loop_
_entity.id
_entity.type
_entity.pdbx_description
1 polymer ?
#
loop_
_entity_poly.entity_id
_entity_poly.type
_entity_poly.pdbx_seq_one_letter_code
_entity_poly.pdbx_strand_id
1 'polypeptide(L)'
;MAGIDLRPMQLVWVGAGLTVLGGGLAFTSWVDDASGLYRSVMAQGQMSGLDYWNECYLRASCLGAYFQAWREALVLKAAYLTCVVVGLTFALFGWSWRPERAYRRRARVQAERMETVLNRAWKRPRGTLDPVKVES
;
A
#
# COMPACT_ATOMS: atom_id res chain seq x y z
N MET A 1 -20.19 -9.21 -19.54
CA MET A 1 -19.05 -9.66 -18.70
C MET A 1 -18.64 -8.49 -17.83
N ALA A 2 -18.92 -8.52 -16.52
CA ALA A 2 -18.47 -7.47 -15.63
C ALA A 2 -17.00 -7.74 -15.30
N GLY A 3 -16.09 -6.97 -15.90
CA GLY A 3 -14.66 -7.07 -15.63
C GLY A 3 -14.34 -6.76 -14.17
N ILE A 4 -13.32 -7.44 -13.63
CA ILE A 4 -12.78 -7.12 -12.32
C ILE A 4 -12.07 -5.77 -12.43
N ASP A 5 -12.56 -4.73 -11.73
CA ASP A 5 -11.86 -3.45 -11.66
C ASP A 5 -10.52 -3.62 -10.92
N LEU A 6 -9.41 -3.59 -11.67
CA LEU A 6 -8.04 -3.68 -11.15
C LEU A 6 -7.46 -2.33 -10.67
N ARG A 7 -8.16 -1.22 -10.94
CA ARG A 7 -7.77 0.14 -10.56
C ARG A 7 -7.36 0.31 -9.09
N PRO A 8 -8.09 -0.24 -8.09
CA PRO A 8 -7.68 -0.10 -6.69
C PRO A 8 -6.40 -0.89 -6.36
N MET A 9 -6.15 -2.03 -7.02
CA MET A 9 -4.89 -2.75 -6.86
C MET A 9 -3.71 -1.95 -7.42
N GLN A 10 -3.89 -1.32 -8.59
CA GLN A 10 -2.90 -0.40 -9.15
C GLN A 10 -2.65 0.80 -8.23
N LEU A 11 -3.71 1.36 -7.63
CA LEU A 11 -3.61 2.48 -6.69
C LEU A 11 -2.78 2.12 -5.43
N VAL A 12 -2.94 0.90 -4.91
CA VAL A 12 -2.13 0.41 -3.77
C VAL A 12 -0.66 0.33 -4.15
N TRP A 13 -0.33 -0.25 -5.30
CA TRP A 13 1.06 -0.39 -5.74
C TRP A 13 1.71 0.96 -6.05
N VAL A 14 0.98 1.86 -6.70
CA VAL A 14 1.45 3.23 -6.96
C VAL A 14 1.65 3.99 -5.65
N GLY A 15 0.71 3.89 -4.71
CA GLY A 15 0.81 4.52 -3.40
C GLY A 15 1.99 3.98 -2.58
N ALA A 16 2.17 2.66 -2.55
CA ALA A 16 3.31 2.02 -1.91
C ALA A 16 4.64 2.46 -2.52
N GLY A 17 4.72 2.50 -3.87
CA GLY A 17 5.90 2.96 -4.58
C GLY A 17 6.25 4.41 -4.25
N LEU A 18 5.27 5.31 -4.26
CA LEU A 18 5.44 6.73 -3.88
C LEU A 18 5.90 6.89 -2.43
N THR A 19 5.37 6.08 -1.52
CA THR A 19 5.74 6.13 -0.10
C THR A 19 7.17 5.66 0.11
N VAL A 20 7.57 4.55 -0.53
CA VAL A 20 8.92 3.99 -0.43
C VAL A 20 9.94 4.92 -1.09
N LEU A 21 9.64 5.46 -2.27
CA LEU A 21 10.54 6.38 -2.96
C LEU A 21 10.66 7.72 -2.22
N GLY A 22 9.54 8.33 -1.82
CA GLY A 22 9.55 9.60 -1.08
C GLY A 22 10.22 9.46 0.29
N GLY A 23 9.91 8.40 1.02
CA GLY A 23 10.53 8.11 2.32
C GLY A 23 12.00 7.73 2.18
N GLY A 24 12.34 6.96 1.15
CA GLY A 24 13.72 6.57 0.84
C GLY A 24 14.59 7.78 0.52
N LEU A 25 14.14 8.68 -0.36
CA LEU A 25 14.86 9.90 -0.71
C LEU A 25 14.99 10.86 0.49
N ALA A 26 13.94 11.00 1.29
CA ALA A 26 14.02 11.76 2.54
C ALA A 26 15.04 11.15 3.52
N PHE A 27 15.07 9.82 3.63
CA PHE A 27 16.01 9.13 4.50
C PHE A 27 17.45 9.25 4.00
N THR A 28 17.72 9.04 2.71
CA THR A 28 19.07 9.17 2.15
C THR A 28 19.61 10.59 2.29
N SER A 29 18.79 11.60 1.99
CA SER A 29 19.21 13.01 2.16
C SER A 29 19.51 13.36 3.61
N TRP A 30 18.70 12.85 4.54
CA TRP A 30 18.93 13.03 5.97
C TRP A 30 20.21 12.32 6.45
N VAL A 31 20.47 11.09 5.99
CA VAL A 31 21.69 10.34 6.34
C VAL A 31 22.94 11.03 5.79
N ASP A 32 22.89 11.55 4.57
CA ASP A 32 24.03 12.28 3.98
C ASP A 32 24.40 13.50 4.83
N ASP A 33 23.41 14.32 5.21
CA ASP A 33 23.64 15.49 6.06
C ASP A 33 24.10 15.10 7.48
N ALA A 34 23.52 14.06 8.06
CA ALA A 34 23.92 13.54 9.38
C ALA A 34 25.37 13.01 9.37
N SER A 35 25.76 12.32 8.30
CA SER A 35 27.12 11.83 8.11
C SER A 35 28.14 12.96 7.93
N GLY A 36 27.74 14.07 7.29
CA GLY A 36 28.52 15.29 7.19
C GLY A 36 28.79 15.91 8.57
N LEU A 37 27.78 15.92 9.44
CA LEU A 37 27.92 16.41 10.81
C LEU A 37 28.89 15.54 11.62
N TYR A 38 28.75 14.21 11.53
CA TYR A 38 29.70 13.28 12.14
C TYR A 38 31.14 13.53 11.69
N ARG A 39 31.37 13.69 10.38
CA ARG A 39 32.71 13.98 9.82
C ARG A 39 33.27 15.29 10.35
N SER A 40 32.45 16.33 10.50
CA SER A 40 32.88 17.61 11.04
C SER A 40 33.30 17.52 12.51
N VAL A 41 32.57 16.77 13.33
CA VAL A 41 32.89 16.57 14.75
C VAL A 41 34.16 15.73 14.92
N MET A 42 34.31 14.67 14.12
CA MET A 42 35.53 13.85 14.12
C MET A 42 36.76 14.64 13.64
N ALA A 43 36.60 15.52 12.63
CA ALA A 43 37.68 16.36 12.14
C ALA A 43 38.15 17.41 13.15
N GLN A 44 37.29 17.82 14.09
CA GLN A 44 37.64 18.74 15.17
C GLN A 44 38.38 18.04 16.33
N GLY A 45 38.50 16.70 16.30
CA GLY A 45 39.20 15.93 17.33
C GLY A 45 38.56 16.01 18.72
N GLN A 46 37.31 16.46 18.82
CA GLN A 46 36.63 16.69 20.10
C GLN A 46 36.14 15.40 20.77
N MET A 47 35.91 14.34 20.01
CA MET A 47 35.35 13.08 20.50
C MET A 47 35.82 11.86 19.70
N SER A 48 35.88 10.71 20.37
CA SER A 48 36.08 9.42 19.70
C SER A 48 34.80 8.98 18.98
N GLY A 49 34.93 8.20 17.91
CA GLY A 49 33.76 7.75 17.13
C GLY A 49 32.78 6.88 17.92
N LEU A 50 33.27 6.12 18.91
CA LEU A 50 32.44 5.31 19.80
C LEU A 50 31.67 6.17 20.80
N ASP A 51 32.31 7.20 21.36
CA ASP A 51 31.65 8.13 22.28
C ASP A 51 30.59 8.95 21.57
N TYR A 52 30.87 9.39 20.33
CA TYR A 52 29.90 10.08 19.50
C TYR A 52 28.66 9.23 19.23
N TRP A 53 28.84 7.93 18.93
CA TRP A 53 27.71 7.04 18.68
C TRP A 53 26.88 6.83 19.94
N ASN A 54 27.54 6.59 21.08
CA ASN A 54 26.87 6.35 22.36
C ASN A 54 26.12 7.58 22.87
N GLU A 55 26.70 8.77 22.74
CA GLU A 55 26.08 10.00 23.21
C GLU A 55 25.07 10.57 22.23
N CYS A 56 25.27 10.40 20.92
CA CYS A 56 24.54 11.19 19.93
C CYS A 56 23.56 10.37 19.09
N TYR A 57 23.71 9.05 18.99
CA TYR A 57 22.71 8.20 18.33
C TYR A 57 21.53 7.88 19.25
N LEU A 58 21.77 7.77 20.57
CA LEU A 58 20.77 7.38 21.56
C LEU A 58 20.07 8.57 22.26
N ARG A 59 20.68 9.77 22.29
CA ARG A 59 20.07 10.93 22.95
C ARG A 59 19.18 11.74 21.99
N ALA A 60 17.99 12.07 22.47
CA ALA A 60 17.00 12.89 21.76
C ALA A 60 17.51 14.31 21.42
N SER A 61 18.45 14.85 22.21
CA SER A 61 19.08 16.16 21.95
C SER A 61 19.86 16.18 20.64
N CYS A 62 20.52 15.07 20.29
CA CYS A 62 21.25 14.96 19.03
C CYS A 62 20.34 14.76 17.84
N LEU A 63 19.23 14.01 17.98
CA LEU A 63 18.21 13.91 16.93
C LEU A 63 17.67 15.30 16.53
N GLY A 64 17.43 16.18 17.50
CA GLY A 64 17.05 17.57 17.23
C GLY A 64 18.09 18.33 16.42
N ALA A 65 19.38 18.17 16.74
CA ALA A 65 20.49 18.76 15.99
C ALA A 65 20.60 18.20 14.57
N TYR A 66 20.39 16.89 14.38
CA TYR A 66 20.36 16.27 13.05
C TYR A 66 19.19 16.76 12.19
N PHE A 67 18.00 16.93 12.78
CA PHE A 67 16.86 17.50 12.07
C PHE A 67 17.07 18.95 11.67
N GLN A 68 17.73 19.76 12.52
CA GLN A 68 18.12 21.13 12.17
C GLN A 68 19.23 21.18 11.12
N ALA A 69 20.14 20.22 11.14
CA ALA A 69 21.24 20.11 10.21
C ALA A 69 20.82 19.63 8.82
N TRP A 70 19.61 19.08 8.67
CA TRP A 70 19.07 18.75 7.36
C TRP A 70 18.97 20.03 6.53
N ARG A 71 19.88 20.22 5.57
CA ARG A 71 20.09 21.49 4.86
C ARG A 71 19.38 21.56 3.52
N GLU A 72 18.72 20.49 3.10
CA GLU A 72 17.97 20.48 1.85
C GLU A 72 16.98 21.65 1.74
N ALA A 73 16.79 22.13 0.50
CA ALA A 73 15.83 23.18 0.21
C ALA A 73 14.43 22.79 0.72
N LEU A 74 13.72 23.73 1.33
CA LEU A 74 12.36 23.53 1.85
C LEU A 74 11.41 22.91 0.80
N VAL A 75 11.61 23.22 -0.47
CA VAL A 75 10.83 22.69 -1.60
C VAL A 75 11.05 21.18 -1.78
N LEU A 76 12.28 20.68 -1.65
CA LEU A 76 12.60 19.26 -1.77
C LEU A 76 12.05 18.47 -0.59
N LYS A 77 12.22 18.99 0.63
CA LYS A 77 11.62 18.42 1.84
C LYS A 77 10.10 18.32 1.74
N ALA A 78 9.46 19.40 1.28
CA ALA A 78 8.03 19.41 1.04
C ALA A 78 7.63 18.40 -0.03
N ALA A 79 8.39 18.30 -1.13
CA ALA A 79 8.15 17.31 -2.17
C ALA A 79 8.20 15.87 -1.62
N TYR A 80 9.24 15.51 -0.87
CA TYR A 80 9.34 14.16 -0.29
C TYR A 80 8.20 13.87 0.69
N LEU A 81 7.88 14.82 1.58
CA LEU A 81 6.77 14.67 2.51
C LEU A 81 5.43 14.54 1.79
N THR A 82 5.19 15.32 0.74
CA THR A 82 3.96 15.18 -0.06
C THR A 82 3.90 13.84 -0.78
N CYS A 83 5.01 13.32 -1.31
CA CYS A 83 5.08 11.97 -1.88
C CYS A 83 4.72 10.89 -0.86
N VAL A 84 5.21 11.02 0.38
CA VAL A 84 4.90 10.09 1.47
C VAL A 84 3.42 10.19 1.87
N VAL A 85 2.91 11.40 2.08
CA VAL A 85 1.52 11.62 2.48
C VAL A 85 0.55 11.14 1.40
N VAL A 86 0.76 11.57 0.15
CA VAL A 86 -0.06 11.16 -0.99
C VAL A 86 0.06 9.65 -1.21
N GLY A 87 1.27 9.09 -1.15
CA GLY A 87 1.50 7.64 -1.25
C GLY A 87 0.73 6.85 -0.20
N LEU A 88 0.78 7.28 1.07
CA LEU A 88 0.02 6.67 2.16
C LEU A 88 -1.48 6.79 1.94
N THR A 89 -1.98 7.96 1.50
CA THR A 89 -3.41 8.11 1.22
C THR A 89 -3.86 7.15 0.12
N PHE A 90 -3.11 7.03 -0.98
CA PHE A 90 -3.42 6.08 -2.06
C PHE A 90 -3.34 4.62 -1.60
N ALA A 91 -2.35 4.27 -0.80
CA ALA A 91 -2.24 2.92 -0.24
C ALA A 91 -3.43 2.60 0.69
N LEU A 92 -3.80 3.52 1.58
CA LEU A 92 -4.92 3.35 2.51
C LEU A 92 -6.28 3.30 1.79
N PHE A 93 -6.51 4.21 0.83
CA PHE A 93 -7.73 4.22 0.03
C PHE A 93 -7.84 2.95 -0.83
N GLY A 94 -6.77 2.56 -1.51
CA GLY A 94 -6.74 1.34 -2.31
C GLY A 94 -6.92 0.07 -1.47
N TRP A 95 -6.43 0.05 -0.23
CA TRP A 95 -6.57 -1.11 0.66
C TRP A 95 -7.96 -1.19 1.31
N SER A 96 -8.57 -0.05 1.61
CA SER A 96 -9.97 0.06 2.05
C SER A 96 -10.92 -0.42 0.95
N TRP A 97 -10.64 -0.05 -0.30
CA TRP A 97 -11.43 -0.45 -1.46
C TRP A 97 -11.02 -1.85 -1.94
N ARG A 98 -11.53 -2.92 -1.31
CA ARG A 98 -11.28 -4.32 -1.75
C ARG A 98 -12.31 -4.79 -2.79
N PRO A 99 -12.13 -4.57 -4.10
CA PRO A 99 -13.11 -4.95 -5.12
C PRO A 99 -13.31 -6.47 -5.17
N GLU A 100 -12.30 -7.25 -4.81
CA GLU A 100 -12.38 -8.72 -4.80
C GLU A 100 -13.49 -9.22 -3.88
N ARG A 101 -13.69 -8.59 -2.71
CA ARG A 101 -14.76 -8.98 -1.78
C ARG A 101 -16.14 -8.67 -2.37
N ALA A 102 -16.29 -7.53 -3.03
CA ALA A 102 -17.53 -7.16 -3.69
C ALA A 102 -17.82 -8.07 -4.89
N TYR A 103 -16.80 -8.40 -5.70
CA TYR A 103 -16.92 -9.30 -6.84
C TYR A 103 -17.26 -10.73 -6.40
N ARG A 104 -16.57 -11.28 -5.40
CA ARG A 104 -16.88 -12.62 -4.85
C ARG A 104 -18.29 -12.70 -4.30
N ARG A 105 -18.79 -11.64 -3.65
CA ARG A 105 -20.19 -11.57 -3.21
C ARG A 105 -21.16 -11.60 -4.40
N ARG A 106 -20.91 -10.80 -5.44
CA ARG A 106 -21.76 -10.80 -6.66
C ARG A 106 -21.72 -12.14 -7.38
N ALA A 107 -20.54 -12.77 -7.49
CA ALA A 107 -20.38 -14.08 -8.12
C ALA A 107 -21.14 -15.18 -7.37
N ARG A 108 -21.11 -15.19 -6.02
CA ARG A 108 -21.92 -16.12 -5.21
C ARG A 108 -23.41 -15.94 -5.44
N VAL A 109 -23.90 -14.70 -5.40
CA VAL A 109 -25.32 -14.39 -5.65
C VAL A 109 -25.74 -14.79 -7.06
N GLN A 110 -24.88 -14.62 -8.06
CA GLN A 110 -25.17 -15.05 -9.44
C GLN A 110 -25.16 -16.58 -9.59
N ALA A 111 -24.24 -17.28 -8.91
CA ALA A 111 -24.21 -18.74 -8.89
C ALA A 111 -25.49 -19.32 -8.27
N GLU A 112 -25.92 -18.79 -7.11
CA GLU A 112 -27.19 -19.19 -6.48
C GLU A 112 -28.40 -18.92 -7.38
N ARG A 113 -28.44 -17.76 -8.06
CA ARG A 113 -29.50 -17.47 -9.03
C ARG A 113 -29.51 -18.48 -10.18
N MET A 114 -28.35 -18.84 -10.73
CA MET A 114 -28.26 -19.86 -11.77
C MET A 114 -28.76 -21.23 -11.30
N GLU A 115 -28.39 -21.66 -10.09
CA GLU A 115 -28.90 -22.91 -9.51
C GLU A 115 -30.41 -22.87 -9.33
N THR A 116 -30.99 -21.76 -8.88
CA THR A 116 -32.46 -21.65 -8.75
C THR A 116 -33.18 -21.69 -10.10
N VAL A 117 -32.60 -21.12 -11.15
CA VAL A 117 -33.15 -21.18 -12.51
C VAL A 117 -33.05 -22.59 -13.07
N LEU A 118 -31.91 -23.25 -12.92
CA LEU A 118 -31.71 -24.65 -13.30
C LEU A 118 -32.70 -25.57 -12.59
N ASN A 119 -32.82 -25.46 -11.26
CA ASN A 119 -33.77 -26.26 -10.47
C ASN A 119 -35.24 -26.03 -10.87
N ARG A 120 -35.59 -24.83 -11.35
CA ARG A 120 -36.93 -24.55 -11.90
C ARG A 120 -37.10 -25.10 -13.32
N ALA A 121 -36.07 -25.01 -14.16
CA ALA A 121 -36.09 -25.54 -15.52
C ALA A 121 -36.16 -27.08 -15.55
N TRP A 122 -35.53 -27.74 -14.58
CA TRP A 122 -35.55 -29.20 -14.43
C TRP A 122 -36.85 -29.74 -13.81
N LYS A 123 -37.64 -28.88 -13.14
CA LYS A 123 -39.01 -29.27 -12.76
C LYS A 123 -39.88 -29.23 -14.00
N ARG A 124 -40.42 -30.39 -14.39
CA ARG A 124 -41.39 -30.48 -15.48
C ARG A 124 -42.51 -29.44 -15.27
N PRO A 125 -42.86 -28.64 -16.30
CA PRO A 125 -44.00 -27.75 -16.20
C PRO A 125 -45.25 -28.58 -15.89
N ARG A 126 -46.09 -28.10 -14.95
CA ARG A 126 -47.36 -28.76 -14.63
C ARG A 126 -48.21 -28.81 -15.91
N GLY A 127 -48.46 -29.99 -16.44
CA GLY A 127 -49.32 -30.21 -17.61
C GLY A 127 -48.67 -30.89 -18.83
N THR A 128 -47.38 -31.23 -18.82
CA THR A 128 -46.77 -32.03 -19.90
C THR A 128 -47.06 -33.52 -19.74
N LEU A 129 -47.55 -34.16 -20.81
CA LEU A 129 -47.81 -35.60 -20.92
C LEU A 129 -46.57 -36.42 -20.53
N ASP A 130 -46.79 -37.54 -19.84
CA ASP A 130 -45.71 -38.46 -19.50
C ASP A 130 -45.09 -39.05 -20.76
N PRO A 131 -43.75 -39.22 -20.79
CA PRO A 131 -43.09 -39.84 -21.92
C PRO A 131 -43.60 -41.28 -22.05
N VAL A 132 -44.15 -41.59 -23.22
CA VAL A 132 -44.57 -42.95 -23.59
C VAL A 132 -43.34 -43.85 -23.51
N LYS A 133 -43.37 -44.84 -22.62
CA LYS A 133 -42.39 -45.93 -22.61
C LYS A 133 -42.52 -46.67 -23.94
N VAL A 134 -41.51 -46.56 -24.79
CA VAL A 134 -41.37 -47.45 -25.93
C VAL A 134 -40.77 -48.73 -25.37
N GLU A 135 -41.61 -49.74 -25.13
CA GLU A 135 -41.15 -51.10 -24.87
C GLU A 135 -40.50 -51.63 -26.16
N SER A 136 -39.21 -51.94 -26.07
CA SER A 136 -38.43 -52.64 -27.09
C SER A 136 -38.70 -54.14 -27.04
#